data_AF-A0AAW2YCW2-F1
#
_entry.id   AF-A0AAW2YCW2-F1
#
_cell.length_a   1.000
_cell.length_b   1.000
_cell.length_c   1.000
_cell.angle_alpha   90.00
_cell.angle_beta   90.00
_cell.angle_gamma   90.00
#
_symmetry.space_group_name_H-M   'P 1'
#
loop_
_entity.id
_entity.type
_entity.pdbx_description
1 polymer ?
#
loop_
_entity_poly.entity_id
_entity_poly.type
_entity_poly.pdbx_seq_one_letter_code
_entity_poly.pdbx_strand_id
1 'polypeptide(L)'
;MSQEGGESGGLLENHAEDVIDQENEQPNLNNVIDRDLAKENAFLENDNSGSIDDVKELRGEIESLKREILEERQTRGAAEEALKHLRAAHSEADMNAQELSAKLAEAQQKMDQEIKERDEKYSELDSKFNRLHKRAKQRIQEVQKEKDDLEAQLREVNEKADLTSSQLSALQQELERTRQHANEALKAMDVERQQLRSANNKLRDSIEELRHSLVPKENALEAMQQSLLEKEQMLEDMRELLQVADEKRQASIAELSLKHQKQVEDMKAQIADVLAERSRATETISSLREEQKSFRDLADKMMEEKDKEISRLLDDNKNLNQLLDSRPSAEYRDDITALQKQEAPSSSASAAEQQILVCTVFPVMDPNLLLFDTKPLPTIILQLILARQQAQREEELAQTQRHILALQEEIEELEHENRLHRQQEAKLKEELRNMERTQKREGVDLTYLKNVILKLLETGEVERLLPVIAMLLQFSPDECMSIRLDRDFMRTCPYCFHNVLNHGPDIRNLFVPHAGMQMQKCQQAYRSSNDVTPSPASDSSGSGLSLFSRFSFS
;
A
#
# COMPACT_ATOMS: atom_id res chain seq x y z
N MET A 1 5.41 18.93 56.80
CA MET A 1 6.78 19.42 57.11
C MET A 1 6.82 20.82 56.54
N SER A 2 6.70 21.87 57.36
CA SER A 2 7.74 22.45 58.22
C SER A 2 8.26 23.73 57.56
N GLN A 3 8.38 24.89 58.22
CA GLN A 3 7.92 25.27 59.56
C GLN A 3 7.96 26.81 59.64
N GLU A 4 6.86 27.48 59.96
CA GLU A 4 6.91 28.91 60.31
C GLU A 4 7.21 29.07 61.81
N GLY A 5 8.13 29.98 62.11
CA GLY A 5 8.56 30.35 63.46
C GLY A 5 9.24 31.71 63.41
N GLY A 6 8.95 32.57 64.41
CA GLY A 6 9.47 33.94 64.48
C GLY A 6 10.65 34.08 65.43
N GLU A 7 10.76 35.28 66.04
CA GLU A 7 11.79 35.69 67.01
C GLU A 7 13.22 35.85 66.42
N SER A 8 14.10 36.71 66.95
CA SER A 8 13.95 37.92 67.78
C SER A 8 15.27 38.73 67.77
N GLY A 9 15.25 39.95 68.34
CA GLY A 9 16.46 40.73 68.66
C GLY A 9 16.93 41.70 67.57
N GLY A 10 17.56 42.83 67.91
CA GLY A 10 17.87 43.32 69.26
C GLY A 10 18.30 44.80 69.29
N LEU A 11 18.38 45.37 70.48
CA LEU A 11 18.90 46.73 70.73
C LEU A 11 20.35 46.86 70.28
N LEU A 12 20.70 48.04 69.76
CA LEU A 12 21.95 48.69 70.14
C LEU A 12 21.69 50.17 70.49
N GLU A 13 22.38 50.57 71.54
CA GLU A 13 22.27 51.83 72.27
C GLU A 13 23.44 52.74 71.87
N ASN A 14 23.24 54.06 71.86
CA ASN A 14 24.33 55.04 71.92
C ASN A 14 23.79 56.37 72.48
N HIS A 15 24.36 56.78 73.61
CA HIS A 15 24.24 58.10 74.22
C HIS A 15 25.45 58.99 73.81
N ALA A 16 25.62 60.13 74.49
CA ALA A 16 26.67 61.15 74.32
C ALA A 16 26.41 62.16 73.16
N GLU A 17 26.67 63.47 73.33
CA GLU A 17 27.10 64.19 74.55
C GLU A 17 26.65 65.66 74.56
N ASP A 18 26.74 66.29 75.74
CA ASP A 18 26.25 67.64 76.02
C ASP A 18 27.30 68.75 75.81
N VAL A 19 26.78 69.97 75.60
CA VAL A 19 27.32 71.28 76.02
C VAL A 19 28.84 71.46 76.17
N ILE A 20 29.43 72.29 75.29
CA ILE A 20 30.36 73.35 75.70
C ILE A 20 30.03 74.63 74.92
N ASP A 21 29.26 75.54 75.53
CA ASP A 21 29.42 76.97 75.27
C ASP A 21 30.60 77.43 76.12
N GLN A 22 31.59 78.10 75.51
CA GLN A 22 32.77 78.60 76.23
C GLN A 22 32.87 80.13 76.14
N GLU A 23 32.76 80.76 77.31
CA GLU A 23 33.01 82.18 77.49
C GLU A 23 34.47 82.51 77.12
N ASN A 24 34.72 83.69 76.55
CA ASN A 24 36.06 84.26 76.58
C ASN A 24 36.02 85.78 76.77
N GLU A 25 36.66 86.20 77.85
CA GLU A 25 36.52 87.47 78.55
C GLU A 25 36.93 88.69 77.70
N GLN A 26 36.19 89.79 77.84
CA GLN A 26 36.72 91.13 77.50
C GLN A 26 37.21 91.83 78.78
N PRO A 27 38.53 91.89 79.05
CA PRO A 27 39.05 92.70 80.14
C PRO A 27 39.10 94.18 79.71
N ASN A 28 38.27 95.02 80.33
CA ASN A 28 38.40 96.48 80.23
C ASN A 28 38.28 97.16 81.60
N LEU A 29 39.32 96.95 82.42
CA LEU A 29 39.74 97.94 83.40
C LEU A 29 41.14 98.42 83.04
N ASN A 30 41.29 99.73 82.85
CA ASN A 30 42.52 100.43 83.20
C ASN A 30 42.14 101.82 83.71
N ASN A 31 42.55 102.12 84.94
CA ASN A 31 42.04 103.24 85.72
C ASN A 31 43.22 104.14 86.14
N VAL A 32 43.15 105.42 85.75
CA VAL A 32 43.76 106.56 86.46
C VAL A 32 45.31 106.67 86.40
N ILE A 33 45.79 107.82 86.89
CA ILE A 33 47.18 108.32 87.05
C ILE A 33 47.66 109.08 85.80
N ASP A 34 47.92 110.40 85.83
CA ASP A 34 48.08 111.31 86.99
C ASP A 34 47.64 112.77 86.72
N ARG A 35 47.23 113.48 87.79
CA ARG A 35 47.33 114.95 87.98
C ARG A 35 46.67 115.41 89.29
N ASP A 36 47.43 115.43 90.38
CA ASP A 36 47.08 116.22 91.57
C ASP A 36 48.33 116.74 92.30
N LEU A 37 48.75 117.98 92.03
CA LEU A 37 49.84 118.69 92.72
C LEU A 37 49.58 120.22 92.74
N ALA A 38 48.88 120.72 93.76
CA ALA A 38 48.68 122.16 93.98
C ALA A 38 48.33 122.53 95.44
N LYS A 39 49.32 122.46 96.35
CA LYS A 39 49.33 123.06 97.71
C LYS A 39 50.72 122.81 98.33
N GLU A 40 51.32 123.67 99.17
CA GLU A 40 50.88 124.95 99.78
C GLU A 40 52.13 125.76 100.21
N ASN A 41 51.97 127.00 100.72
CA ASN A 41 52.99 127.86 101.37
C ASN A 41 53.97 128.64 100.44
N ALA A 42 54.42 129.87 100.75
CA ALA A 42 53.96 130.83 101.75
C ALA A 42 54.39 132.31 101.48
N PHE A 43 53.58 133.24 102.00
CA PHE A 43 53.91 134.55 102.59
C PHE A 43 55.37 135.07 102.56
N LEU A 44 55.62 136.26 101.96
CA LEU A 44 55.86 137.54 102.68
C LEU A 44 56.10 138.75 101.75
N GLU A 45 56.29 139.95 102.32
CA GLU A 45 56.33 141.27 101.66
C GLU A 45 57.74 141.90 101.56
N ASN A 46 57.81 143.02 100.83
CA ASN A 46 58.74 144.17 100.94
C ASN A 46 60.16 144.14 100.34
N ASP A 47 60.32 145.02 99.35
CA ASP A 47 61.28 146.14 99.30
C ASP A 47 62.79 145.95 99.59
N ASN A 48 63.55 146.09 98.50
CA ASN A 48 64.57 147.14 98.36
C ASN A 48 65.83 147.10 99.26
N SER A 49 66.80 146.26 98.91
CA SER A 49 68.14 146.74 98.53
C SER A 49 68.96 145.63 97.86
N GLY A 50 69.59 145.93 96.72
CA GLY A 50 70.31 144.91 95.93
C GLY A 50 71.69 144.56 96.50
N SER A 51 72.03 143.27 96.51
CA SER A 51 73.38 142.77 96.77
C SER A 51 73.82 141.75 95.71
N ILE A 52 75.10 141.37 95.73
CA ILE A 52 75.73 140.54 94.69
C ILE A 52 75.42 139.04 94.83
N ASP A 53 74.58 138.64 95.79
CA ASP A 53 74.29 137.25 96.13
C ASP A 53 73.10 136.68 95.35
N ASP A 54 72.05 137.47 95.09
CA ASP A 54 70.95 137.12 94.19
C ASP A 54 71.46 136.69 92.80
N VAL A 55 72.54 137.34 92.33
CA VAL A 55 73.21 137.06 91.05
C VAL A 55 74.06 135.78 91.10
N LYS A 56 74.38 135.26 92.29
CA LYS A 56 74.98 133.93 92.48
C LYS A 56 73.91 132.86 92.59
N GLU A 57 72.79 133.15 93.26
CA GLU A 57 71.64 132.25 93.38
C GLU A 57 71.02 131.98 92.00
N LEU A 58 70.64 133.03 91.27
CA LEU A 58 70.19 132.93 89.87
C LEU A 58 71.20 132.22 88.95
N ARG A 59 72.51 132.32 89.24
CA ARG A 59 73.56 131.59 88.50
C ARG A 59 73.59 130.11 88.86
N GLY A 60 73.42 129.78 90.13
CA GLY A 60 73.27 128.40 90.62
C GLY A 60 72.02 127.74 90.08
N GLU A 61 70.89 128.44 90.05
CA GLU A 61 69.65 128.02 89.38
C GLU A 61 69.90 127.78 87.89
N ILE A 62 70.51 128.72 87.18
CA ILE A 62 70.87 128.57 85.75
C ILE A 62 71.78 127.35 85.53
N GLU A 63 72.69 127.01 86.45
CA GLU A 63 73.54 125.80 86.36
C GLU A 63 72.86 124.51 86.87
N SER A 64 71.76 124.62 87.62
CA SER A 64 70.85 123.52 87.92
C SER A 64 69.97 123.21 86.72
N LEU A 65 69.24 124.21 86.21
CA LEU A 65 68.41 124.13 85.02
C LEU A 65 69.20 123.67 83.78
N LYS A 66 70.47 124.05 83.62
CA LYS A 66 71.33 123.52 82.54
C LYS A 66 71.64 122.03 82.68
N ARG A 67 71.75 121.49 83.90
CA ARG A 67 71.93 120.05 84.14
C ARG A 67 70.61 119.32 83.93
N GLU A 68 69.52 119.84 84.49
CA GLU A 68 68.16 119.31 84.30
C GLU A 68 67.76 119.26 82.82
N ILE A 69 68.02 120.32 82.03
CA ILE A 69 67.81 120.34 80.58
C ILE A 69 68.73 119.37 79.83
N LEU A 70 69.94 119.10 80.33
CA LEU A 70 70.86 118.12 79.74
C LEU A 70 70.42 116.68 80.04
N GLU A 71 69.98 116.43 81.27
CA GLU A 71 69.45 115.15 81.74
C GLU A 71 68.12 114.84 81.04
N GLU A 72 67.19 115.79 80.95
CA GLU A 72 65.94 115.66 80.18
C GLU A 72 66.20 115.47 78.68
N ARG A 73 67.26 116.09 78.13
CA ARG A 73 67.66 115.81 76.74
C ARG A 73 68.19 114.39 76.55
N GLN A 74 68.79 113.79 77.58
CA GLN A 74 69.27 112.40 77.56
C GLN A 74 68.14 111.39 77.77
N THR A 75 67.24 111.61 78.75
CA THR A 75 66.04 110.78 78.96
C THR A 75 65.14 110.80 77.73
N ARG A 76 64.87 111.99 77.16
CA ARG A 76 64.08 112.13 75.93
C ARG A 76 64.76 111.47 74.72
N GLY A 77 66.10 111.53 74.64
CA GLY A 77 66.88 110.82 73.62
C GLY A 77 66.70 109.31 73.72
N ALA A 78 66.87 108.74 74.92
CA ALA A 78 66.65 107.32 75.18
C ALA A 78 65.19 106.90 74.95
N ALA A 79 64.21 107.75 75.29
CA ALA A 79 62.80 107.50 75.02
C ALA A 79 62.48 107.56 73.52
N GLU A 80 63.07 108.48 72.75
CA GLU A 80 62.98 108.52 71.29
C GLU A 80 63.56 107.26 70.64
N GLU A 81 64.63 106.69 71.19
CA GLU A 81 65.24 105.44 70.71
C GLU A 81 64.40 104.21 71.10
N ALA A 82 63.93 104.12 72.34
CA ALA A 82 62.99 103.08 72.77
C ALA A 82 61.71 103.08 71.91
N LEU A 83 61.17 104.27 71.58
CA LEU A 83 60.02 104.41 70.67
C LEU A 83 60.36 104.10 69.20
N LYS A 84 61.63 104.11 68.77
CA LYS A 84 62.01 103.59 67.45
C LYS A 84 62.03 102.06 67.47
N HIS A 85 62.62 101.45 68.51
CA HIS A 85 62.63 100.00 68.68
C HIS A 85 61.22 99.41 68.82
N LEU A 86 60.34 100.03 69.62
CA LEU A 86 58.95 99.61 69.74
C LEU A 86 58.20 99.70 68.39
N ARG A 87 58.36 100.79 67.62
CA ARG A 87 57.76 100.91 66.28
C ARG A 87 58.28 99.83 65.31
N ALA A 88 59.57 99.51 65.35
CA ALA A 88 60.14 98.43 64.54
C ALA A 88 59.56 97.07 64.94
N ALA A 89 59.52 96.75 66.24
CA ALA A 89 58.96 95.51 66.75
C ALA A 89 57.45 95.36 66.46
N HIS A 90 56.67 96.45 66.55
CA HIS A 90 55.27 96.45 66.11
C HIS A 90 55.14 96.22 64.60
N SER A 91 55.93 96.90 63.78
CA SER A 91 55.91 96.68 62.32
C SER A 91 56.33 95.26 61.92
N GLU A 92 57.24 94.64 62.67
CA GLU A 92 57.64 93.24 62.48
C GLU A 92 56.52 92.28 62.93
N ALA A 93 55.88 92.54 64.07
CA ALA A 93 54.72 91.78 64.55
C ALA A 93 53.53 91.88 63.58
N ASP A 94 53.24 93.06 63.02
CA ASP A 94 52.19 93.27 62.03
C ASP A 94 52.47 92.51 60.73
N MET A 95 53.73 92.52 60.25
CA MET A 95 54.14 91.72 59.09
C MET A 95 54.02 90.21 59.35
N ASN A 96 54.45 89.74 60.52
CA ASN A 96 54.34 88.33 60.92
C ASN A 96 52.87 87.91 61.07
N ALA A 97 52.01 88.78 61.59
CA ALA A 97 50.56 88.53 61.69
C ALA A 97 49.91 88.46 60.31
N GLN A 98 50.30 89.32 59.36
CA GLN A 98 49.85 89.25 57.97
C GLN A 98 50.33 87.98 57.27
N GLU A 99 51.58 87.55 57.47
CA GLU A 99 52.10 86.31 56.89
C GLU A 99 51.40 85.07 57.46
N LEU A 100 51.15 85.02 58.77
CA LEU A 100 50.39 83.94 59.41
C LEU A 100 48.92 83.92 58.94
N SER A 101 48.29 85.09 58.79
CA SER A 101 46.94 85.21 58.25
C SER A 101 46.86 84.72 56.80
N ALA A 102 47.84 85.07 55.95
CA ALA A 102 47.93 84.59 54.57
C ALA A 102 48.13 83.06 54.51
N LYS A 103 49.02 82.51 55.34
CA LYS A 103 49.23 81.04 55.43
C LYS A 103 47.98 80.31 55.91
N LEU A 104 47.22 80.88 56.84
CA LEU A 104 45.95 80.32 57.31
C LEU A 104 44.88 80.36 56.22
N ALA A 105 44.78 81.46 55.47
CA ALA A 105 43.87 81.56 54.32
C ALA A 105 44.23 80.58 53.20
N GLU A 106 45.52 80.41 52.89
CA GLU A 106 46.01 79.38 51.95
C GLU A 106 45.68 77.95 52.43
N ALA A 107 45.84 77.67 53.73
CA ALA A 107 45.52 76.37 54.30
C ALA A 107 44.01 76.09 54.22
N GLN A 108 43.17 77.08 54.55
CA GLN A 108 41.72 76.99 54.41
C GLN A 108 41.32 76.72 52.95
N GLN A 109 41.83 77.50 52.00
CA GLN A 109 41.52 77.32 50.57
C GLN A 109 41.93 75.92 50.07
N LYS A 110 43.06 75.38 50.54
CA LYS A 110 43.51 74.02 50.21
C LYS A 110 42.55 72.97 50.79
N MET A 111 42.10 73.12 52.03
CA MET A 111 41.09 72.24 52.64
C MET A 111 39.74 72.32 51.92
N ASP A 112 39.25 73.52 51.59
CA ASP A 112 37.98 73.72 50.88
C ASP A 112 37.99 73.07 49.49
N GLN A 113 39.10 73.23 48.74
CA GLN A 113 39.31 72.55 47.46
C GLN A 113 39.40 71.03 47.63
N GLU A 114 40.10 70.54 48.67
CA GLU A 114 40.21 69.11 48.98
C GLU A 114 38.88 68.47 49.40
N ILE A 115 38.00 69.21 50.08
CA ILE A 115 36.63 68.79 50.41
C ILE A 115 35.82 68.71 49.13
N LYS A 116 35.79 69.79 48.34
CA LYS A 116 35.06 69.85 47.07
C LYS A 116 35.45 68.73 46.10
N GLU A 117 36.75 68.45 45.99
CA GLU A 117 37.24 67.33 45.18
C GLU A 117 36.80 65.95 45.70
N ARG A 118 36.65 65.77 47.01
CA ARG A 118 36.08 64.54 47.56
C ARG A 118 34.59 64.44 47.25
N ASP A 119 33.84 65.53 47.38
CA ASP A 119 32.41 65.58 47.06
C ASP A 119 32.13 65.30 45.58
N GLU A 120 32.93 65.88 44.67
CA GLU A 120 32.87 65.58 43.24
C GLU A 120 33.16 64.09 42.95
N LYS A 121 34.16 63.50 43.62
CA LYS A 121 34.50 62.07 43.52
C LYS A 121 33.41 61.16 44.10
N TYR A 122 32.79 61.54 45.23
CA TYR A 122 31.66 60.80 45.81
C TYR A 122 30.40 60.88 44.93
N SER A 123 30.10 62.05 44.34
CA SER A 123 28.99 62.22 43.40
C SER A 123 29.17 61.38 42.12
N GLU A 124 30.40 61.29 41.61
CA GLU A 124 30.72 60.43 40.47
C GLU A 124 30.63 58.94 40.82
N LEU A 125 31.06 58.54 42.03
CA LEU A 125 30.96 57.17 42.54
C LEU A 125 29.51 56.74 42.77
N ASP A 126 28.66 57.57 43.39
CA ASP A 126 27.23 57.30 43.51
C ASP A 126 26.57 57.20 42.13
N SER A 127 26.89 58.13 41.21
CA SER A 127 26.42 58.07 39.82
C SER A 127 26.82 56.77 39.11
N LYS A 128 28.01 56.23 39.38
CA LYS A 128 28.46 54.92 38.87
C LYS A 128 27.71 53.77 39.55
N PHE A 129 27.56 53.81 40.87
CA PHE A 129 26.86 52.78 41.65
C PHE A 129 25.38 52.68 41.26
N ASN A 130 24.68 53.81 41.13
CA ASN A 130 23.30 53.88 40.67
C ASN A 130 23.12 53.36 39.23
N ARG A 131 24.10 53.57 38.33
CA ARG A 131 24.09 52.97 36.98
C ARG A 131 24.31 51.45 37.02
N LEU A 132 25.22 50.97 37.87
CA LEU A 132 25.47 49.53 38.05
C LEU A 132 24.27 48.82 38.68
N HIS A 133 23.68 49.39 39.74
CA HIS A 133 22.49 48.86 40.40
C HIS A 133 21.30 48.75 39.42
N LYS A 134 21.07 49.78 38.58
CA LYS A 134 20.04 49.73 37.52
C LYS A 134 20.28 48.60 36.51
N ARG A 135 21.52 48.43 36.03
CA ARG A 135 21.88 47.31 35.14
C ARG A 135 21.74 45.94 35.80
N ALA A 136 22.16 45.79 37.05
CA ALA A 136 22.03 44.55 37.80
C ALA A 136 20.56 44.18 38.00
N LYS A 137 19.72 45.14 38.42
CA LYS A 137 18.28 44.96 38.55
C LYS A 137 17.61 44.58 37.23
N GLN A 138 17.98 45.24 36.12
CA GLN A 138 17.50 44.88 34.79
C GLN A 138 17.91 43.45 34.41
N ARG A 139 19.18 43.06 34.58
CA ARG A 139 19.63 41.71 34.21
C ARG A 139 18.99 40.61 35.07
N ILE A 140 18.71 40.90 36.35
CA ILE A 140 17.92 40.00 37.22
C ILE A 140 16.50 39.82 36.66
N GLN A 141 15.85 40.89 36.20
CA GLN A 141 14.52 40.82 35.60
C GLN A 141 14.52 40.09 34.25
N GLU A 142 15.54 40.29 33.42
CA GLU A 142 15.75 39.55 32.16
C GLU A 142 15.93 38.04 32.43
N VAL A 143 16.86 37.66 33.33
CA VAL A 143 17.11 36.26 33.68
C VAL A 143 15.88 35.60 34.33
N GLN A 144 15.13 36.33 35.15
CA GLN A 144 13.88 35.82 35.72
C GLN A 144 12.84 35.54 34.61
N LYS A 145 12.71 36.42 33.62
CA LYS A 145 11.82 36.18 32.47
C LYS A 145 12.32 35.03 31.60
N GLU A 146 13.62 34.98 31.29
CA GLU A 146 14.26 33.87 30.56
C GLU A 146 13.97 32.52 31.25
N LYS A 147 14.06 32.47 32.59
CA LYS A 147 13.69 31.31 33.39
C LYS A 147 12.20 30.96 33.26
N ASP A 148 11.30 31.93 33.44
CA ASP A 148 9.86 31.65 33.50
C ASP A 148 9.29 31.28 32.10
N ASP A 149 9.85 31.84 31.03
CA ASP A 149 9.59 31.43 29.64
C ASP A 149 10.08 29.99 29.38
N LEU A 150 11.26 29.61 29.90
CA LEU A 150 11.80 28.24 29.78
C LEU A 150 11.01 27.21 30.62
N GLU A 151 10.55 27.57 31.82
CA GLU A 151 9.66 26.72 32.61
C GLU A 151 8.33 26.45 31.88
N ALA A 152 7.79 27.44 31.17
CA ALA A 152 6.57 27.26 30.38
C ALA A 152 6.80 26.27 29.22
N GLN A 153 7.91 26.41 28.49
CA GLN A 153 8.27 25.47 27.43
C GLN A 153 8.52 24.05 27.96
N LEU A 154 9.16 23.91 29.13
CA LEU A 154 9.41 22.60 29.75
C LEU A 154 8.09 21.92 30.16
N ARG A 155 7.12 22.67 30.70
CA ARG A 155 5.76 22.16 30.98
C ARG A 155 5.06 21.69 29.71
N GLU A 156 5.06 22.50 28.65
CA GLU A 156 4.45 22.14 27.35
C GLU A 156 5.09 20.88 26.73
N VAL A 157 6.42 20.73 26.83
CA VAL A 157 7.13 19.53 26.36
C VAL A 157 6.79 18.31 27.22
N ASN A 158 6.66 18.46 28.54
CA ASN A 158 6.25 17.36 29.42
C ASN A 158 4.82 16.90 29.13
N GLU A 159 3.87 17.83 28.97
CA GLU A 159 2.48 17.51 28.59
C GLU A 159 2.41 16.76 27.26
N LYS A 160 3.23 17.15 26.27
CA LYS A 160 3.35 16.43 24.99
C LYS A 160 4.00 15.05 25.14
N ALA A 161 4.97 14.90 26.04
CA ALA A 161 5.60 13.61 26.34
C ALA A 161 4.60 12.65 27.04
N ASP A 162 3.82 13.14 27.99
CA ASP A 162 2.77 12.36 28.67
C ASP A 162 1.65 11.95 27.70
N LEU A 163 1.20 12.89 26.85
CA LEU A 163 0.21 12.60 25.79
C LEU A 163 0.72 11.53 24.82
N THR A 164 1.92 11.68 24.25
CA THR A 164 2.48 10.71 23.30
C THR A 164 2.80 9.36 23.96
N SER A 165 3.22 9.34 25.23
CA SER A 165 3.37 8.13 26.04
C SER A 165 2.03 7.39 26.22
N SER A 166 0.96 8.13 26.52
CA SER A 166 -0.39 7.55 26.64
C SER A 166 -0.92 6.98 25.32
N GLN A 167 -0.65 7.65 24.19
CA GLN A 167 -1.00 7.19 22.85
C GLN A 167 -0.20 5.93 22.45
N LEU A 168 1.11 5.91 22.73
CA LEU A 168 1.96 4.75 22.49
C LEU A 168 1.46 3.52 23.27
N SER A 169 1.09 3.70 24.54
CA SER A 169 0.53 2.65 25.40
C SER A 169 -0.81 2.11 24.86
N ALA A 170 -1.69 3.00 24.38
CA ALA A 170 -2.97 2.60 23.75
C ALA A 170 -2.74 1.77 22.47
N LEU A 171 -1.92 2.28 21.55
CA LEU A 171 -1.57 1.59 20.29
C LEU A 171 -0.87 0.26 20.54
N GLN A 172 0.02 0.18 21.53
CA GLN A 172 0.66 -1.07 21.94
C GLN A 172 -0.36 -2.09 22.47
N GLN A 173 -1.39 -1.65 23.18
CA GLN A 173 -2.47 -2.52 23.66
C GLN A 173 -3.38 -3.00 22.52
N GLU A 174 -3.62 -2.18 21.50
CA GLU A 174 -4.36 -2.57 20.29
C GLU A 174 -3.57 -3.53 19.38
N LEU A 175 -2.26 -3.31 19.25
CA LEU A 175 -1.36 -4.25 18.58
C LEU A 175 -1.33 -5.62 19.26
N GLU A 176 -1.33 -5.66 20.60
CA GLU A 176 -1.37 -6.93 21.33
C GLU A 176 -2.75 -7.62 21.22
N ARG A 177 -3.87 -6.87 21.24
CA ARG A 177 -5.21 -7.43 20.98
C ARG A 177 -5.32 -8.05 19.59
N THR A 178 -4.90 -7.33 18.55
CA THR A 178 -4.96 -7.81 17.16
C THR A 178 -4.03 -9.00 16.94
N ARG A 179 -2.83 -8.98 17.54
CA ARG A 179 -1.92 -10.13 17.61
C ARG A 179 -2.57 -11.34 18.29
N GLN A 180 -3.25 -11.16 19.42
CA GLN A 180 -3.94 -12.27 20.11
C GLN A 180 -5.06 -12.86 19.24
N HIS A 181 -5.92 -12.02 18.66
CA HIS A 181 -6.99 -12.46 17.78
C HIS A 181 -6.47 -13.22 16.54
N ALA A 182 -5.39 -12.74 15.91
CA ALA A 182 -4.74 -13.45 14.80
C ALA A 182 -4.18 -14.83 15.22
N ASN A 183 -3.60 -14.94 16.43
CA ASN A 183 -3.14 -16.22 16.96
C ASN A 183 -4.29 -17.18 17.33
N GLU A 184 -5.46 -16.67 17.68
CA GLU A 184 -6.68 -17.47 17.90
C GLU A 184 -7.26 -17.99 16.57
N ALA A 185 -7.33 -17.12 15.55
CA ALA A 185 -7.75 -17.51 14.21
C ALA A 185 -6.82 -18.58 13.61
N LEU A 186 -5.50 -18.44 13.76
CA LEU A 186 -4.54 -19.47 13.32
C LEU A 186 -4.74 -20.81 14.03
N LYS A 187 -5.00 -20.82 15.34
CA LYS A 187 -5.32 -22.05 16.09
C LYS A 187 -6.61 -22.70 15.60
N ALA A 188 -7.65 -21.91 15.33
CA ALA A 188 -8.91 -22.42 14.78
C ALA A 188 -8.69 -23.07 13.40
N MET A 189 -7.99 -22.37 12.50
CA MET A 189 -7.66 -22.88 11.16
C MET A 189 -6.82 -24.16 11.20
N ASP A 190 -5.84 -24.28 12.09
CA ASP A 190 -5.06 -25.54 12.22
C ASP A 190 -5.89 -26.69 12.83
N VAL A 191 -6.88 -26.40 13.69
CA VAL A 191 -7.85 -27.41 14.17
C VAL A 191 -8.76 -27.88 13.02
N GLU A 192 -9.34 -26.97 12.25
CA GLU A 192 -10.14 -27.30 11.06
C GLU A 192 -9.33 -28.10 10.04
N ARG A 193 -8.09 -27.69 9.78
CA ARG A 193 -7.14 -28.40 8.90
C ARG A 193 -6.81 -29.81 9.39
N GLN A 194 -6.71 -30.02 10.71
CA GLN A 194 -6.54 -31.36 11.29
C GLN A 194 -7.83 -32.19 11.15
N GLN A 195 -9.01 -31.61 11.38
CA GLN A 195 -10.29 -32.29 11.17
C GLN A 195 -10.46 -32.70 9.70
N LEU A 196 -10.24 -31.79 8.75
CA LEU A 196 -10.30 -32.06 7.30
C LEU A 196 -9.30 -33.13 6.86
N ARG A 197 -8.08 -33.15 7.42
CA ARG A 197 -7.11 -34.25 7.21
C ARG A 197 -7.66 -35.58 7.71
N SER A 198 -8.22 -35.62 8.92
CA SER A 198 -8.79 -36.84 9.50
C SER A 198 -9.99 -37.37 8.69
N ALA A 199 -10.81 -36.48 8.14
CA ALA A 199 -11.94 -36.82 7.27
C ALA A 199 -11.47 -37.33 5.90
N ASN A 200 -10.47 -36.68 5.29
CA ASN A 200 -9.88 -37.14 4.03
C ASN A 200 -9.23 -38.53 4.15
N ASN A 201 -8.56 -38.83 5.27
CA ASN A 201 -8.03 -40.17 5.52
C ASN A 201 -9.16 -41.20 5.58
N LYS A 202 -10.17 -40.99 6.44
CA LYS A 202 -11.34 -41.88 6.53
C LYS A 202 -12.03 -42.13 5.18
N LEU A 203 -12.16 -41.10 4.35
CA LEU A 203 -12.74 -41.21 3.00
C LEU A 203 -11.86 -42.04 2.06
N ARG A 204 -10.53 -41.96 2.17
CA ARG A 204 -9.61 -42.85 1.42
C ARG A 204 -9.73 -44.29 1.91
N ASP A 205 -9.72 -44.50 3.23
CA ASP A 205 -9.87 -45.82 3.85
C ASP A 205 -11.16 -46.50 3.35
N SER A 206 -12.30 -45.77 3.32
CA SER A 206 -13.57 -46.26 2.77
C SER A 206 -13.56 -46.49 1.25
N ILE A 207 -12.83 -45.67 0.47
CA ILE A 207 -12.67 -45.89 -0.98
C ILE A 207 -11.85 -47.16 -1.25
N GLU A 208 -10.82 -47.42 -0.45
CA GLU A 208 -9.97 -48.62 -0.55
C GLU A 208 -10.75 -49.87 -0.11
N GLU A 209 -11.53 -49.80 0.97
CA GLU A 209 -12.46 -50.87 1.38
C GLU A 209 -13.51 -51.18 0.28
N LEU A 210 -14.13 -50.16 -0.30
CA LEU A 210 -15.09 -50.34 -1.41
C LEU A 210 -14.43 -50.96 -2.65
N ARG A 211 -13.20 -50.57 -2.99
CA ARG A 211 -12.43 -51.20 -4.09
C ARG A 211 -12.13 -52.67 -3.80
N HIS A 212 -11.67 -52.99 -2.58
CA HIS A 212 -11.44 -54.38 -2.16
C HIS A 212 -12.74 -55.21 -2.16
N SER A 213 -13.90 -54.59 -1.93
CA SER A 213 -15.22 -55.23 -2.03
C SER A 213 -15.71 -55.37 -3.48
N LEU A 214 -15.23 -54.56 -4.42
CA LEU A 214 -15.70 -54.53 -5.81
C LEU A 214 -14.93 -55.50 -6.72
N VAL A 215 -13.60 -55.50 -6.65
CA VAL A 215 -12.72 -56.38 -7.45
C VAL A 215 -13.15 -57.86 -7.47
N PRO A 216 -13.47 -58.53 -6.34
CA PRO A 216 -13.92 -59.93 -6.39
C PRO A 216 -15.29 -60.12 -7.06
N LYS A 217 -16.13 -59.08 -7.13
CA LYS A 217 -17.42 -59.11 -7.84
C LYS A 217 -17.22 -58.89 -9.34
N GLU A 218 -16.29 -58.01 -9.73
CA GLU A 218 -15.86 -57.81 -11.11
C GLU A 218 -15.26 -59.12 -11.67
N ASN A 219 -14.30 -59.72 -10.97
CA ASN A 219 -13.72 -61.02 -11.34
C ASN A 219 -14.78 -62.14 -11.45
N ALA A 220 -15.78 -62.17 -10.56
CA ALA A 220 -16.86 -63.15 -10.61
C ALA A 220 -17.81 -62.90 -11.80
N LEU A 221 -18.05 -61.63 -12.17
CA LEU A 221 -18.84 -61.24 -13.32
C LEU A 221 -18.14 -61.58 -14.63
N GLU A 222 -16.82 -61.34 -14.74
CA GLU A 222 -16.00 -61.77 -15.88
C GLU A 222 -16.01 -63.29 -16.04
N ALA A 223 -15.87 -64.05 -14.95
CA ALA A 223 -15.95 -65.52 -14.99
C ALA A 223 -17.35 -66.02 -15.42
N MET A 224 -18.43 -65.36 -14.98
CA MET A 224 -19.79 -65.66 -15.45
C MET A 224 -20.00 -65.29 -16.92
N GLN A 225 -19.41 -64.20 -17.41
CA GLN A 225 -19.45 -63.85 -18.84
C GLN A 225 -18.69 -64.86 -19.70
N GLN A 226 -17.50 -65.30 -19.28
CA GLN A 226 -16.74 -66.35 -19.96
C GLN A 226 -17.54 -67.65 -20.03
N SER A 227 -18.12 -68.10 -18.92
CA SER A 227 -18.95 -69.32 -18.93
C SER A 227 -20.24 -69.18 -19.73
N LEU A 228 -20.82 -67.97 -19.83
CA LEU A 228 -21.96 -67.71 -20.70
C LEU A 228 -21.56 -67.83 -22.18
N LEU A 229 -20.43 -67.26 -22.60
CA LEU A 229 -19.90 -67.39 -23.96
C LEU A 229 -19.60 -68.86 -24.33
N GLU A 230 -19.04 -69.65 -23.40
CA GLU A 230 -18.87 -71.11 -23.58
C GLU A 230 -20.21 -71.83 -23.80
N LYS A 231 -21.28 -71.41 -23.11
CA LYS A 231 -22.63 -71.98 -23.26
C LYS A 231 -23.28 -71.55 -24.56
N GLU A 232 -23.08 -70.30 -25.00
CA GLU A 232 -23.56 -69.82 -26.30
C GLU A 232 -22.89 -70.56 -27.45
N GLN A 233 -21.56 -70.76 -27.41
CA GLN A 233 -20.85 -71.56 -28.41
C GLN A 233 -21.37 -73.00 -28.47
N MET A 234 -21.49 -73.69 -27.32
CA MET A 234 -22.03 -75.07 -27.30
C MET A 234 -23.49 -75.14 -27.78
N LEU A 235 -24.29 -74.09 -27.60
CA LEU A 235 -25.65 -74.04 -28.15
C LEU A 235 -25.64 -73.87 -29.68
N GLU A 236 -24.66 -73.15 -30.25
CA GLU A 236 -24.50 -73.03 -31.70
C GLU A 236 -23.96 -74.32 -32.31
N ASP A 237 -22.94 -74.95 -31.70
CA ASP A 237 -22.45 -76.28 -32.10
C ASP A 237 -23.60 -77.33 -32.12
N MET A 238 -24.49 -77.27 -31.13
CA MET A 238 -25.69 -78.13 -31.09
C MET A 238 -26.74 -77.77 -32.16
N ARG A 239 -26.87 -76.49 -32.56
CA ARG A 239 -27.74 -76.07 -33.66
C ARG A 239 -27.22 -76.57 -35.00
N GLU A 240 -25.92 -76.43 -35.26
CA GLU A 240 -25.28 -76.96 -36.48
C GLU A 240 -25.46 -78.49 -36.59
N LEU A 241 -25.18 -79.22 -35.51
CA LEU A 241 -25.36 -80.67 -35.47
C LEU A 241 -26.82 -81.10 -35.71
N LEU A 242 -27.78 -80.34 -35.18
CA LEU A 242 -29.21 -80.60 -35.38
C LEU A 242 -29.65 -80.28 -36.82
N GLN A 243 -29.19 -79.17 -37.40
CA GLN A 243 -29.42 -78.84 -38.80
C GLN A 243 -28.86 -79.93 -39.73
N VAL A 244 -27.62 -80.35 -39.53
CA VAL A 244 -26.98 -81.42 -40.31
C VAL A 244 -27.72 -82.76 -40.16
N ALA A 245 -28.32 -83.04 -39.00
CA ALA A 245 -29.18 -84.21 -38.81
C ALA A 245 -30.51 -84.09 -39.57
N ASP A 246 -31.14 -82.91 -39.56
CA ASP A 246 -32.39 -82.65 -40.29
C ASP A 246 -32.19 -82.62 -41.81
N GLU A 247 -31.09 -82.08 -42.32
CA GLU A 247 -30.71 -82.13 -43.74
C GLU A 247 -30.53 -83.58 -44.21
N LYS A 248 -29.82 -84.41 -43.43
CA LYS A 248 -29.68 -85.86 -43.71
C LYS A 248 -31.03 -86.58 -43.69
N ARG A 249 -31.91 -86.22 -42.75
CA ARG A 249 -33.28 -86.76 -42.65
C ARG A 249 -34.13 -86.35 -43.87
N GLN A 250 -34.08 -85.08 -44.28
CA GLN A 250 -34.77 -84.58 -45.46
C GLN A 250 -34.26 -85.24 -46.75
N ALA A 251 -32.95 -85.36 -46.92
CA ALA A 251 -32.35 -86.07 -48.05
C ALA A 251 -32.79 -87.56 -48.11
N SER A 252 -32.82 -88.24 -46.96
CA SER A 252 -33.28 -89.63 -46.85
C SER A 252 -34.78 -89.76 -47.21
N ILE A 253 -35.61 -88.81 -46.75
CA ILE A 253 -37.04 -88.76 -47.11
C ILE A 253 -37.20 -88.53 -48.62
N ALA A 254 -36.47 -87.56 -49.20
CA ALA A 254 -36.53 -87.27 -50.63
C ALA A 254 -36.09 -88.47 -51.49
N GLU A 255 -35.04 -89.20 -51.09
CA GLU A 255 -34.60 -90.40 -51.80
C GLU A 255 -35.65 -91.53 -51.72
N LEU A 256 -36.28 -91.73 -50.56
CA LEU A 256 -37.37 -92.70 -50.40
C LEU A 256 -38.63 -92.30 -51.20
N SER A 257 -39.00 -91.02 -51.19
CA SER A 257 -40.10 -90.49 -52.01
C SER A 257 -39.84 -90.67 -53.51
N LEU A 258 -38.60 -90.42 -53.98
CA LEU A 258 -38.22 -90.63 -55.37
C LEU A 258 -38.26 -92.12 -55.77
N LYS A 259 -37.78 -93.01 -54.89
CA LYS A 259 -37.89 -94.48 -55.08
C LYS A 259 -39.34 -94.92 -55.17
N HIS A 260 -40.20 -94.43 -54.28
CA HIS A 260 -41.63 -94.74 -54.28
C HIS A 260 -42.35 -94.17 -55.52
N GLN A 261 -42.07 -92.92 -55.90
CA GLN A 261 -42.60 -92.32 -57.12
C GLN A 261 -42.21 -93.13 -58.36
N LYS A 262 -40.94 -93.57 -58.46
CA LYS A 262 -40.51 -94.43 -59.56
C LYS A 262 -41.27 -95.77 -59.55
N GLN A 263 -41.42 -96.43 -58.40
CA GLN A 263 -42.21 -97.67 -58.31
C GLN A 263 -43.68 -97.47 -58.74
N VAL A 264 -44.27 -96.31 -58.47
CA VAL A 264 -45.61 -95.96 -58.92
C VAL A 264 -45.68 -95.79 -60.45
N GLU A 265 -44.69 -95.14 -61.08
CA GLU A 265 -44.62 -95.07 -62.55
C GLU A 265 -44.31 -96.43 -63.19
N ASP A 266 -43.41 -97.23 -62.63
CA ASP A 266 -43.09 -98.59 -63.09
C ASP A 266 -44.34 -99.51 -63.01
N MET A 267 -45.18 -99.37 -61.98
CA MET A 267 -46.47 -100.08 -61.87
C MET A 267 -47.55 -99.53 -62.82
N LYS A 268 -47.62 -98.21 -63.04
CA LYS A 268 -48.52 -97.62 -64.04
C LYS A 268 -48.19 -98.13 -65.45
N ALA A 269 -46.91 -98.24 -65.78
CA ALA A 269 -46.46 -98.80 -67.06
C ALA A 269 -46.92 -100.26 -67.23
N GLN A 270 -46.69 -101.11 -66.22
CA GLN A 270 -47.19 -102.49 -66.22
C GLN A 270 -48.71 -102.59 -66.37
N ILE A 271 -49.47 -101.70 -65.72
CA ILE A 271 -50.93 -101.63 -65.87
C ILE A 271 -51.31 -101.21 -67.31
N ALA A 272 -50.59 -100.26 -67.92
CA ALA A 272 -50.82 -99.84 -69.30
C ALA A 272 -50.53 -100.97 -70.31
N ASP A 273 -49.43 -101.72 -70.12
CA ASP A 273 -49.09 -102.87 -70.95
C ASP A 273 -50.14 -103.97 -70.85
N VAL A 274 -50.56 -104.35 -69.63
CA VAL A 274 -51.62 -105.33 -69.39
C VAL A 274 -52.98 -104.87 -69.97
N LEU A 275 -53.28 -103.56 -69.93
CA LEU A 275 -54.48 -103.01 -70.59
C LEU A 275 -54.37 -103.08 -72.12
N ALA A 276 -53.20 -102.85 -72.70
CA ALA A 276 -52.97 -102.98 -74.14
C ALA A 276 -53.01 -104.45 -74.61
N GLU A 277 -52.53 -105.39 -73.80
CA GLU A 277 -52.73 -106.83 -74.03
C GLU A 277 -54.20 -107.23 -73.89
N ARG A 278 -54.92 -106.69 -72.90
CA ARG A 278 -56.36 -106.90 -72.76
C ARG A 278 -57.13 -106.34 -73.95
N SER A 279 -56.69 -105.23 -74.54
CA SER A 279 -57.28 -104.70 -75.79
C SER A 279 -57.09 -105.68 -76.93
N ARG A 280 -55.84 -106.08 -77.23
CA ARG A 280 -55.51 -107.07 -78.26
C ARG A 280 -56.26 -108.41 -78.07
N ALA A 281 -56.40 -108.87 -76.83
CA ALA A 281 -57.19 -110.06 -76.50
C ALA A 281 -58.70 -109.82 -76.73
N THR A 282 -59.23 -108.64 -76.41
CA THR A 282 -60.64 -108.28 -76.69
C THR A 282 -60.90 -108.20 -78.19
N GLU A 283 -60.00 -107.59 -78.96
CA GLU A 283 -60.01 -107.50 -80.42
C GLU A 283 -60.02 -108.91 -81.05
N THR A 284 -59.13 -109.80 -80.57
CA THR A 284 -59.09 -111.22 -80.96
C THR A 284 -60.39 -111.94 -80.62
N ILE A 285 -60.98 -111.68 -79.44
CA ILE A 285 -62.27 -112.25 -79.03
C ILE A 285 -63.42 -111.73 -79.89
N SER A 286 -63.40 -110.47 -80.37
CA SER A 286 -64.37 -110.00 -81.38
C SER A 286 -64.20 -110.72 -82.72
N SER A 287 -62.98 -110.88 -83.23
CA SER A 287 -62.73 -111.64 -84.47
C SER A 287 -63.25 -113.07 -84.36
N LEU A 288 -62.92 -113.77 -83.26
CA LEU A 288 -63.41 -115.14 -83.00
C LEU A 288 -64.93 -115.20 -82.79
N ARG A 289 -65.58 -114.13 -82.32
CA ARG A 289 -67.05 -114.04 -82.22
C ARG A 289 -67.70 -113.79 -83.58
N GLU A 290 -67.07 -113.03 -84.47
CA GLU A 290 -67.54 -112.84 -85.84
C GLU A 290 -67.36 -114.13 -86.65
N GLU A 291 -66.24 -114.84 -86.50
CA GLU A 291 -66.04 -116.19 -87.03
C GLU A 291 -67.09 -117.16 -86.48
N GLN A 292 -67.24 -117.26 -85.15
CA GLN A 292 -68.25 -118.15 -84.53
C GLN A 292 -69.68 -117.79 -84.96
N LYS A 293 -69.97 -116.50 -85.18
CA LYS A 293 -71.25 -116.08 -85.77
C LYS A 293 -71.37 -116.59 -87.21
N SER A 294 -70.36 -116.42 -88.06
CA SER A 294 -70.40 -116.94 -89.44
C SER A 294 -70.56 -118.47 -89.52
N PHE A 295 -69.95 -119.23 -88.59
CA PHE A 295 -70.17 -120.67 -88.45
C PHE A 295 -71.59 -121.01 -87.99
N ARG A 296 -72.20 -120.17 -87.14
CA ARG A 296 -73.59 -120.33 -86.68
C ARG A 296 -74.58 -120.01 -87.81
N ASP A 297 -74.40 -118.86 -88.48
CA ASP A 297 -75.16 -118.44 -89.66
C ASP A 297 -75.06 -119.46 -90.83
N LEU A 298 -73.98 -120.26 -90.88
CA LEU A 298 -73.81 -121.39 -91.80
C LEU A 298 -74.51 -122.67 -91.30
N ALA A 299 -74.39 -123.00 -90.02
CA ALA A 299 -75.05 -124.15 -89.40
C ALA A 299 -76.58 -124.01 -89.44
N ASP A 300 -77.11 -122.82 -89.16
CA ASP A 300 -78.54 -122.53 -89.20
C ASP A 300 -79.11 -122.68 -90.62
N LYS A 301 -78.36 -122.28 -91.66
CA LYS A 301 -78.72 -122.57 -93.07
C LYS A 301 -78.75 -124.06 -93.36
N MET A 302 -77.76 -124.83 -92.88
CA MET A 302 -77.76 -126.29 -93.05
C MET A 302 -78.91 -126.96 -92.29
N MET A 303 -79.31 -126.44 -91.12
CA MET A 303 -80.50 -126.91 -90.42
C MET A 303 -81.77 -126.58 -91.20
N GLU A 304 -81.89 -125.36 -91.74
CA GLU A 304 -83.06 -124.95 -92.53
C GLU A 304 -83.21 -125.74 -93.85
N GLU A 305 -82.12 -126.24 -94.43
CA GLU A 305 -82.15 -127.23 -95.52
C GLU A 305 -82.62 -128.62 -95.05
N LYS A 306 -82.24 -129.04 -93.83
CA LYS A 306 -82.64 -130.34 -93.26
C LYS A 306 -84.08 -130.36 -92.78
N ASP A 307 -84.59 -129.28 -92.20
CA ASP A 307 -85.99 -129.17 -91.76
C ASP A 307 -86.96 -129.17 -92.96
N LYS A 308 -86.53 -128.65 -94.11
CA LYS A 308 -87.29 -128.76 -95.38
C LYS A 308 -87.35 -130.20 -95.89
N GLU A 309 -86.32 -131.01 -95.63
CA GLU A 309 -86.32 -132.44 -95.99
C GLU A 309 -87.10 -133.29 -94.98
N ILE A 310 -86.98 -133.00 -93.68
CA ILE A 310 -87.79 -133.62 -92.61
C ILE A 310 -89.28 -133.33 -92.84
N SER A 311 -89.64 -132.13 -93.30
CA SER A 311 -91.01 -131.77 -93.64
C SER A 311 -91.62 -132.66 -94.73
N ARG A 312 -90.83 -133.10 -95.73
CA ARG A 312 -91.30 -134.08 -96.73
C ARG A 312 -91.57 -135.45 -96.11
N LEU A 313 -90.62 -135.93 -95.31
CA LEU A 313 -90.68 -137.24 -94.66
C LEU A 313 -91.81 -137.36 -93.60
N LEU A 314 -92.30 -136.23 -93.09
CA LEU A 314 -93.43 -136.18 -92.14
C LEU A 314 -94.81 -136.34 -92.79
N ASP A 315 -94.99 -135.93 -94.04
CA ASP A 315 -96.28 -136.11 -94.74
C ASP A 315 -96.45 -137.53 -95.29
N ASP A 316 -95.37 -138.17 -95.78
CA ASP A 316 -95.40 -139.60 -96.18
C ASP A 316 -95.78 -140.52 -95.00
N ASN A 317 -95.37 -140.18 -93.78
CA ASN A 317 -95.62 -141.02 -92.59
C ASN A 317 -97.08 -141.04 -92.12
N LYS A 318 -97.90 -140.03 -92.47
CA LYS A 318 -99.31 -139.93 -92.03
C LYS A 318 -100.22 -140.99 -92.64
N ASN A 319 -99.81 -141.64 -93.74
CA ASN A 319 -100.71 -142.45 -94.57
C ASN A 319 -100.76 -143.96 -94.22
N LEU A 320 -100.00 -144.44 -93.22
CA LEU A 320 -99.75 -145.89 -93.06
C LEU A 320 -100.01 -146.53 -91.69
N ASN A 321 -100.38 -145.79 -90.64
CA ASN A 321 -100.62 -146.39 -89.30
C ASN A 321 -101.82 -145.80 -88.54
N GLN A 322 -103.04 -146.11 -89.01
CA GLN A 322 -104.17 -146.33 -88.10
C GLN A 322 -104.31 -147.83 -87.82
N LEU A 323 -103.70 -148.34 -86.74
CA LEU A 323 -104.15 -149.51 -85.96
C LEU A 323 -103.14 -149.87 -84.84
N LEU A 324 -103.61 -149.82 -83.57
CA LEU A 324 -103.05 -150.50 -82.39
C LEU A 324 -101.62 -150.04 -81.95
N ASP A 325 -101.41 -149.30 -80.86
CA ASP A 325 -102.09 -149.21 -79.54
C ASP A 325 -102.29 -150.57 -78.82
N SER A 326 -102.00 -150.75 -77.53
CA SER A 326 -101.28 -149.92 -76.54
C SER A 326 -101.04 -150.73 -75.24
N ARG A 327 -100.08 -150.36 -74.36
CA ARG A 327 -100.11 -150.68 -72.91
C ARG A 327 -99.17 -149.79 -72.04
N PRO A 328 -99.59 -149.28 -70.85
CA PRO A 328 -98.79 -148.31 -70.05
C PRO A 328 -98.52 -148.70 -68.56
N SER A 329 -97.89 -147.75 -67.81
CA SER A 329 -97.79 -147.62 -66.34
C SER A 329 -96.79 -148.56 -65.60
N ALA A 330 -96.19 -148.27 -64.43
CA ALA A 330 -96.17 -147.15 -63.44
C ALA A 330 -94.81 -147.20 -62.63
N GLU A 331 -94.40 -146.40 -61.62
CA GLU A 331 -94.83 -145.16 -60.90
C GLU A 331 -93.61 -144.57 -60.10
N TYR A 332 -93.82 -143.54 -59.25
CA TYR A 332 -92.93 -142.97 -58.19
C TYR A 332 -91.67 -142.14 -58.65
N ARG A 333 -91.45 -140.84 -58.28
CA ARG A 333 -91.40 -140.05 -57.00
C ARG A 333 -90.00 -140.05 -56.32
N ASP A 334 -89.51 -139.09 -55.52
CA ASP A 334 -89.86 -137.73 -54.98
C ASP A 334 -88.52 -137.10 -54.45
N ASP A 335 -88.31 -135.84 -53.99
CA ASP A 335 -88.82 -134.46 -54.24
C ASP A 335 -87.97 -133.47 -53.34
N ILE A 336 -88.28 -132.16 -53.29
CA ILE A 336 -87.95 -131.15 -52.22
C ILE A 336 -86.51 -130.54 -52.18
N THR A 337 -86.23 -129.24 -51.91
CA THR A 337 -86.95 -127.92 -51.93
C THR A 337 -85.98 -126.73 -51.66
N ALA A 338 -86.13 -125.60 -52.39
CA ALA A 338 -85.85 -124.15 -52.10
C ALA A 338 -84.55 -123.68 -51.35
N LEU A 339 -84.17 -122.39 -51.19
CA LEU A 339 -84.89 -121.10 -51.08
C LEU A 339 -84.01 -119.86 -51.50
N GLN A 340 -84.59 -118.65 -51.55
CA GLN A 340 -83.97 -117.37 -51.94
C GLN A 340 -84.34 -116.22 -50.96
N LYS A 341 -83.54 -115.13 -50.86
CA LYS A 341 -83.96 -113.69 -50.96
C LYS A 341 -83.01 -112.65 -50.30
N GLN A 342 -82.88 -111.48 -50.97
CA GLN A 342 -82.79 -110.06 -50.48
C GLN A 342 -81.71 -109.69 -49.40
N GLU A 343 -81.27 -108.44 -49.20
CA GLU A 343 -81.71 -107.10 -49.67
C GLU A 343 -80.53 -106.08 -49.82
N ALA A 344 -80.82 -104.81 -50.13
CA ALA A 344 -79.90 -103.65 -50.23
C ALA A 344 -80.24 -102.60 -49.11
N PRO A 345 -79.79 -101.31 -49.05
CA PRO A 345 -78.85 -100.50 -49.87
C PRO A 345 -77.68 -99.90 -49.01
N SER A 346 -76.89 -98.84 -49.31
CA SER A 346 -77.02 -97.65 -50.19
C SER A 346 -75.69 -96.90 -50.50
N SER A 347 -75.67 -96.14 -51.60
CA SER A 347 -74.95 -94.85 -51.88
C SER A 347 -73.46 -94.63 -51.52
N SER A 348 -72.60 -93.97 -52.34
CA SER A 348 -72.73 -93.54 -53.75
C SER A 348 -71.39 -93.02 -54.33
N ALA A 349 -71.27 -93.12 -55.66
CA ALA A 349 -70.48 -92.30 -56.61
C ALA A 349 -70.61 -90.76 -56.40
N SER A 350 -69.81 -89.84 -57.01
CA SER A 350 -68.53 -89.87 -57.77
C SER A 350 -68.11 -88.42 -58.15
N ALA A 351 -66.87 -88.20 -58.63
CA ALA A 351 -66.35 -87.03 -59.37
C ALA A 351 -66.16 -85.68 -58.57
N ALA A 352 -65.01 -84.99 -58.68
CA ALA A 352 -64.66 -83.86 -59.59
C ALA A 352 -65.29 -82.50 -59.18
N GLU A 353 -64.66 -81.32 -59.31
CA GLU A 353 -63.32 -80.90 -59.80
C GLU A 353 -62.92 -79.48 -59.29
N GLN A 354 -61.61 -79.20 -59.21
CA GLN A 354 -60.88 -77.91 -59.43
C GLN A 354 -61.30 -76.50 -58.87
N GLN A 355 -60.24 -75.76 -58.43
CA GLN A 355 -59.96 -74.29 -58.52
C GLN A 355 -60.53 -73.21 -57.54
N ILE A 356 -59.60 -72.60 -56.77
CA ILE A 356 -59.23 -71.15 -56.66
C ILE A 356 -60.32 -70.04 -56.67
N LEU A 357 -60.38 -69.16 -55.64
CA LEU A 357 -60.16 -67.68 -55.74
C LEU A 357 -60.07 -66.91 -54.38
N VAL A 358 -59.46 -65.72 -54.44
CA VAL A 358 -58.96 -64.73 -53.44
C VAL A 358 -60.00 -63.94 -52.61
N CYS A 359 -59.53 -63.55 -51.41
CA CYS A 359 -59.90 -62.49 -50.42
C CYS A 359 -60.99 -61.41 -50.67
N THR A 360 -61.65 -60.99 -49.58
CA THR A 360 -61.75 -59.62 -48.97
C THR A 360 -62.72 -59.69 -47.75
N VAL A 361 -62.89 -58.74 -46.80
CA VAL A 361 -62.64 -57.28 -46.66
C VAL A 361 -62.13 -56.94 -45.21
N PHE A 362 -61.49 -55.77 -45.02
CA PHE A 362 -61.13 -55.08 -43.75
C PHE A 362 -62.37 -54.42 -43.05
N PRO A 363 -62.31 -53.49 -42.05
CA PRO A 363 -61.21 -52.88 -41.24
C PRO A 363 -61.43 -53.08 -39.70
N VAL A 364 -60.88 -52.39 -38.68
CA VAL A 364 -60.28 -51.03 -38.50
C VAL A 364 -59.21 -51.00 -37.39
N MET A 365 -58.08 -50.35 -37.72
CA MET A 365 -57.19 -49.50 -36.90
C MET A 365 -56.69 -48.40 -37.89
N ASP A 366 -56.25 -47.18 -37.54
CA ASP A 366 -55.95 -46.56 -36.24
C ASP A 366 -56.42 -45.06 -36.17
N PRO A 367 -55.59 -44.01 -36.03
CA PRO A 367 -55.53 -43.17 -34.83
C PRO A 367 -56.08 -41.73 -35.01
N ASN A 368 -56.18 -40.97 -33.90
CA ASN A 368 -55.71 -39.57 -33.83
C ASN A 368 -55.68 -39.02 -32.39
N LEU A 369 -54.57 -38.36 -32.01
CA LEU A 369 -54.38 -37.74 -30.68
C LEU A 369 -53.50 -36.49 -30.78
N LEU A 370 -54.05 -35.34 -31.21
CA LEU A 370 -53.33 -34.06 -31.26
C LEU A 370 -54.22 -32.87 -30.93
N LEU A 371 -54.13 -32.35 -29.70
CA LEU A 371 -54.26 -30.92 -29.42
C LEU A 371 -53.63 -30.56 -28.05
N PHE A 372 -52.34 -30.20 -28.04
CA PHE A 372 -51.69 -29.63 -26.86
C PHE A 372 -51.62 -28.10 -26.99
N ASP A 373 -52.24 -27.41 -26.03
CA ASP A 373 -52.32 -25.94 -25.95
C ASP A 373 -51.02 -25.36 -25.36
N THR A 374 -50.17 -24.75 -26.21
CA THR A 374 -48.82 -24.33 -25.83
C THR A 374 -48.78 -22.97 -25.11
N LYS A 375 -48.84 -23.00 -23.78
CA LYS A 375 -48.66 -21.80 -22.94
C LYS A 375 -47.16 -21.48 -22.73
N PRO A 376 -46.73 -20.21 -22.85
CA PRO A 376 -45.31 -19.82 -22.88
C PRO A 376 -44.67 -19.72 -21.49
N LEU A 377 -44.64 -20.81 -20.74
CA LEU A 377 -43.98 -20.88 -19.41
C LEU A 377 -42.44 -21.00 -19.44
N PRO A 378 -41.79 -21.77 -20.35
CA PRO A 378 -40.34 -21.99 -20.29
C PRO A 378 -39.50 -20.72 -20.41
N THR A 379 -39.92 -19.79 -21.28
CA THR A 379 -39.15 -18.58 -21.62
C THR A 379 -38.97 -17.64 -20.43
N ILE A 380 -40.02 -17.45 -19.62
CA ILE A 380 -40.01 -16.53 -18.47
C ILE A 380 -39.06 -17.04 -17.38
N ILE A 381 -39.07 -18.36 -17.12
CA ILE A 381 -38.20 -18.99 -16.12
C ILE A 381 -36.72 -18.88 -16.56
N LEU A 382 -36.42 -19.13 -17.83
CA LEU A 382 -35.08 -19.00 -18.37
C LEU A 382 -34.57 -17.54 -18.33
N GLN A 383 -35.43 -16.57 -18.68
CA GLN A 383 -35.11 -15.15 -18.56
C GLN A 383 -34.82 -14.74 -17.11
N LEU A 384 -35.58 -15.23 -16.13
CA LEU A 384 -35.37 -14.91 -14.72
C LEU A 384 -34.04 -15.48 -14.18
N ILE A 385 -33.66 -16.69 -14.62
CA ILE A 385 -32.37 -17.32 -14.27
C ILE A 385 -31.21 -16.53 -14.89
N LEU A 386 -31.31 -16.15 -16.16
CA LEU A 386 -30.29 -15.36 -16.85
C LEU A 386 -30.13 -13.97 -16.22
N ALA A 387 -31.23 -13.28 -15.92
CA ALA A 387 -31.21 -11.99 -15.24
C ALA A 387 -30.55 -12.07 -13.85
N ARG A 388 -30.82 -13.13 -13.09
CA ARG A 388 -30.14 -13.37 -11.80
C ARG A 388 -28.63 -13.62 -11.97
N GLN A 389 -28.23 -14.39 -12.98
CA GLN A 389 -26.82 -14.62 -13.31
C GLN A 389 -26.12 -13.39 -13.91
N GLN A 390 -26.86 -12.42 -14.45
CA GLN A 390 -26.32 -11.10 -14.84
C GLN A 390 -26.11 -10.25 -13.59
N ALA A 391 -27.15 -10.06 -12.77
CA ALA A 391 -27.07 -9.29 -11.53
C ALA A 391 -25.96 -9.76 -10.58
N GLN A 392 -25.76 -11.08 -10.40
CA GLN A 392 -24.67 -11.60 -9.57
C GLN A 392 -23.28 -11.26 -10.13
N ARG A 393 -23.07 -11.36 -11.44
CA ARG A 393 -21.78 -10.97 -12.08
C ARG A 393 -21.57 -9.46 -12.06
N GLU A 394 -22.63 -8.67 -12.18
CA GLU A 394 -22.58 -7.21 -12.05
C GLU A 394 -22.27 -6.79 -10.61
N GLU A 395 -22.76 -7.53 -9.60
CA GLU A 395 -22.43 -7.32 -8.19
C GLU A 395 -20.97 -7.69 -7.87
N GLU A 396 -20.48 -8.84 -8.34
CA GLU A 396 -19.07 -9.26 -8.23
C GLU A 396 -18.13 -8.27 -8.95
N LEU A 397 -18.51 -7.79 -10.14
CA LEU A 397 -17.75 -6.81 -10.92
C LEU A 397 -17.76 -5.43 -10.24
N ALA A 398 -18.88 -4.99 -9.67
CA ALA A 398 -18.95 -3.77 -8.88
C ALA A 398 -18.16 -3.87 -7.56
N GLN A 399 -18.13 -5.04 -6.91
CA GLN A 399 -17.34 -5.26 -5.70
C GLN A 399 -15.85 -5.22 -5.99
N THR A 400 -15.40 -5.89 -7.06
CA THR A 400 -13.98 -5.86 -7.48
C THR A 400 -13.55 -4.47 -7.95
N GLN A 401 -14.41 -3.73 -8.68
CA GLN A 401 -14.13 -2.32 -9.03
C GLN A 401 -13.98 -1.42 -7.80
N ARG A 402 -14.84 -1.53 -6.78
CA ARG A 402 -14.69 -0.79 -5.52
C ARG A 402 -13.37 -1.11 -4.80
N HIS A 403 -12.97 -2.38 -4.79
CA HIS A 403 -11.70 -2.79 -4.17
C HIS A 403 -10.48 -2.26 -4.93
N ILE A 404 -10.52 -2.26 -6.27
CA ILE A 404 -9.47 -1.67 -7.11
C ILE A 404 -9.34 -0.16 -6.83
N LEU A 405 -10.46 0.57 -6.75
CA LEU A 405 -10.44 2.01 -6.44
C LEU A 405 -9.86 2.29 -5.04
N ALA A 406 -10.25 1.53 -4.01
CA ALA A 406 -9.70 1.68 -2.66
C ALA A 406 -8.19 1.39 -2.61
N LEU A 407 -7.71 0.37 -3.34
CA LEU A 407 -6.28 0.09 -3.46
C LEU A 407 -5.51 1.16 -4.26
N GLN A 408 -6.17 1.84 -5.21
CA GLN A 408 -5.57 2.97 -5.94
C GLN A 408 -5.43 4.20 -5.02
N GLU A 409 -6.45 4.50 -4.22
CA GLU A 409 -6.41 5.56 -3.21
C GLU A 409 -5.30 5.30 -2.16
N GLU A 410 -5.23 4.08 -1.61
CA GLU A 410 -4.16 3.65 -0.68
C GLU A 410 -2.76 3.77 -1.31
N ILE A 411 -2.58 3.44 -2.59
CA ILE A 411 -1.31 3.61 -3.30
C ILE A 411 -0.95 5.09 -3.49
N GLU A 412 -1.92 5.96 -3.84
CA GLU A 412 -1.66 7.39 -4.01
C GLU A 412 -1.29 8.09 -2.68
N GLU A 413 -1.91 7.68 -1.57
CA GLU A 413 -1.56 8.10 -0.21
C GLU A 413 -0.15 7.62 0.18
N LEU A 414 0.15 6.33 0.06
CA LEU A 414 1.47 5.76 0.38
C LEU A 414 2.58 6.35 -0.50
N GLU A 415 2.30 6.69 -1.75
CA GLU A 415 3.22 7.45 -2.60
C GLU A 415 3.41 8.90 -2.09
N HIS A 416 2.35 9.55 -1.58
CA HIS A 416 2.46 10.90 -1.00
C HIS A 416 3.35 10.91 0.24
N GLU A 417 3.14 9.96 1.15
CA GLU A 417 4.00 9.77 2.33
C GLU A 417 5.45 9.48 1.92
N ASN A 418 5.67 8.60 0.93
CA ASN A 418 7.00 8.34 0.38
C ASN A 418 7.65 9.60 -0.23
N ARG A 419 6.89 10.45 -0.92
CA ARG A 419 7.38 11.74 -1.44
C ARG A 419 7.79 12.68 -0.29
N LEU A 420 6.99 12.77 0.78
CA LEU A 420 7.28 13.60 1.94
C LEU A 420 8.48 13.10 2.75
N HIS A 421 8.56 11.79 3.02
CA HIS A 421 9.70 11.18 3.71
C HIS A 421 11.02 11.34 2.93
N ARG A 422 11.02 11.24 1.59
CA ARG A 422 12.21 11.54 0.77
C ARG A 422 12.64 13.00 0.88
N GLN A 423 11.71 13.95 1.03
CA GLN A 423 12.05 15.36 1.28
C GLN A 423 12.62 15.57 2.70
N GLN A 424 12.06 14.91 3.71
CA GLN A 424 12.59 14.93 5.08
C GLN A 424 14.01 14.34 5.13
N GLU A 425 14.20 13.16 4.53
CA GLU A 425 15.50 12.48 4.43
C GLU A 425 16.53 13.35 3.70
N ALA A 426 16.15 14.02 2.60
CA ALA A 426 17.04 14.94 1.88
C ALA A 426 17.47 16.14 2.73
N LYS A 427 16.55 16.73 3.51
CA LYS A 427 16.86 17.82 4.46
C LYS A 427 17.80 17.35 5.58
N LEU A 428 17.45 16.26 6.27
CA LEU A 428 18.26 15.70 7.36
C LEU A 428 19.67 15.30 6.87
N LYS A 429 19.78 14.76 5.65
CA LYS A 429 21.09 14.47 5.02
C LYS A 429 21.91 15.73 4.73
N GLU A 430 21.29 16.87 4.41
CA GLU A 430 22.01 18.13 4.23
C GLU A 430 22.36 18.81 5.57
N GLU A 431 21.50 18.71 6.57
CA GLU A 431 21.80 19.14 7.94
C GLU A 431 22.96 18.34 8.55
N LEU A 432 22.96 17.01 8.41
CA LEU A 432 24.11 16.16 8.78
C LEU A 432 25.39 16.56 8.03
N ARG A 433 25.32 16.78 6.70
CA ARG A 433 26.47 17.29 5.94
C ARG A 433 26.94 18.66 6.44
N ASN A 434 26.03 19.55 6.83
CA ASN A 434 26.40 20.86 7.40
C ASN A 434 27.06 20.73 8.77
N MET A 435 26.54 19.88 9.65
CA MET A 435 27.13 19.59 10.97
C MET A 435 28.52 18.92 10.84
N GLU A 436 28.69 18.03 9.87
CA GLU A 436 30.02 17.49 9.52
C GLU A 436 30.97 18.59 9.02
N ARG A 437 30.50 19.50 8.16
CA ARG A 437 31.32 20.62 7.65
C ARG A 437 31.73 21.56 8.79
N THR A 438 30.83 21.91 9.72
CA THR A 438 31.17 22.78 10.87
C THR A 438 32.13 22.12 11.84
N GLN A 439 31.88 20.86 12.25
CA GLN A 439 32.79 20.12 13.13
C GLN A 439 34.20 19.99 12.53
N LYS A 440 34.30 19.74 11.22
CA LYS A 440 35.60 19.68 10.52
C LYS A 440 36.28 21.05 10.39
N ARG A 441 35.52 22.16 10.37
CA ARG A 441 36.06 23.54 10.40
C ARG A 441 36.57 23.93 11.80
N GLU A 442 35.93 23.46 12.87
CA GLU A 442 36.37 23.72 14.26
C GLU A 442 37.77 23.14 14.56
N GLY A 443 38.15 22.05 13.90
CA GLY A 443 39.49 21.44 14.01
C GLY A 443 40.60 22.09 13.17
N VAL A 444 40.33 23.21 12.47
CA VAL A 444 41.32 23.86 11.59
C VAL A 444 42.22 24.82 12.35
N ASP A 445 43.54 24.64 12.26
CA ASP A 445 44.48 25.67 12.68
C ASP A 445 44.35 26.93 11.78
N LEU A 446 43.79 27.98 12.36
CA LEU A 446 43.64 29.29 11.74
C LEU A 446 44.99 29.93 11.39
N THR A 447 46.09 29.53 12.05
CA THR A 447 47.45 30.00 11.74
C THR A 447 47.93 29.44 10.41
N TYR A 448 47.81 28.13 10.20
CA TYR A 448 48.08 27.47 8.93
C TYR A 448 47.16 28.00 7.82
N LEU A 449 45.86 28.10 8.08
CA LEU A 449 44.90 28.65 7.10
C LEU A 449 45.26 30.09 6.70
N LYS A 450 45.59 30.95 7.66
CA LYS A 450 46.09 32.32 7.41
C LYS A 450 47.32 32.31 6.50
N ASN A 451 48.29 31.43 6.75
CA ASN A 451 49.51 31.33 5.95
C ASN A 451 49.23 30.84 4.51
N VAL A 452 48.29 29.90 4.34
CA VAL A 452 47.83 29.44 3.01
C VAL A 452 47.11 30.55 2.25
N ILE A 453 46.26 31.34 2.92
CA ILE A 453 45.56 32.49 2.32
C ILE A 453 46.52 33.63 1.98
N LEU A 454 47.48 33.95 2.85
CA LEU A 454 48.53 34.94 2.56
C LEU A 454 49.33 34.52 1.32
N LYS A 455 49.80 33.27 1.26
CA LYS A 455 50.51 32.75 0.09
C LYS A 455 49.66 32.77 -1.18
N LEU A 456 48.35 32.54 -1.09
CA LEU A 456 47.42 32.68 -2.23
C LEU A 456 47.36 34.14 -2.74
N LEU A 457 47.29 35.12 -1.84
CA LEU A 457 47.26 36.54 -2.19
C LEU A 457 48.61 37.05 -2.71
N GLU A 458 49.73 36.53 -2.19
CA GLU A 458 51.09 36.87 -2.62
C GLU A 458 51.47 36.28 -3.98
N THR A 459 51.04 35.04 -4.27
CA THR A 459 51.51 34.29 -5.46
C THR A 459 50.47 34.12 -6.56
N GLY A 460 49.17 34.27 -6.25
CA GLY A 460 48.09 34.01 -7.20
C GLY A 460 47.91 32.54 -7.60
N GLU A 461 48.56 31.58 -6.91
CA GLU A 461 48.53 30.14 -7.24
C GLU A 461 47.19 29.44 -6.88
N VAL A 462 46.06 30.01 -7.33
CA VAL A 462 44.69 29.50 -7.10
C VAL A 462 44.58 28.01 -7.41
N GLU A 463 45.10 27.54 -8.54
CA GLU A 463 44.98 26.14 -8.99
C GLU A 463 45.64 25.13 -8.02
N ARG A 464 46.66 25.54 -7.25
CA ARG A 464 47.36 24.71 -6.27
C ARG A 464 46.83 24.86 -4.85
N LEU A 465 46.43 26.08 -4.48
CA LEU A 465 46.06 26.41 -3.10
C LEU A 465 44.55 26.31 -2.84
N LEU A 466 43.69 26.48 -3.86
CA LEU A 466 42.25 26.29 -3.74
C LEU A 466 41.85 24.88 -3.28
N PRO A 467 42.47 23.76 -3.73
CA PRO A 467 42.17 22.43 -3.18
C PRO A 467 42.46 22.31 -1.68
N VAL A 468 43.54 22.96 -1.20
CA VAL A 468 43.90 22.97 0.23
C VAL A 468 42.88 23.80 1.03
N ILE A 469 42.52 24.98 0.53
CA ILE A 469 41.51 25.86 1.17
C ILE A 469 40.14 25.20 1.18
N ALA A 470 39.71 24.56 0.08
CA ALA A 470 38.46 23.83 -0.02
C ALA A 470 38.41 22.63 0.94
N MET A 471 39.53 21.96 1.17
CA MET A 471 39.65 20.89 2.16
C MET A 471 39.56 21.41 3.60
N LEU A 472 40.28 22.50 3.94
CA LEU A 472 40.24 23.09 5.28
C LEU A 472 38.86 23.69 5.59
N LEU A 473 38.32 24.50 4.69
CA LEU A 473 37.02 25.16 4.85
C LEU A 473 35.83 24.28 4.44
N GLN A 474 36.05 23.01 4.07
CA GLN A 474 35.01 22.04 3.72
C GLN A 474 33.99 22.63 2.71
N PHE A 475 34.49 23.11 1.58
CA PHE A 475 33.65 23.65 0.51
C PHE A 475 32.80 22.54 -0.14
N SER A 476 31.59 22.90 -0.55
CA SER A 476 30.73 22.04 -1.36
C SER A 476 31.30 21.87 -2.79
N PRO A 477 30.85 20.85 -3.54
CA PRO A 477 31.15 20.73 -4.96
C PRO A 477 30.74 21.98 -5.75
N ASP A 478 29.61 22.60 -5.39
CA ASP A 478 29.05 23.78 -6.06
C ASP A 478 29.84 25.05 -5.75
N GLU A 479 30.32 25.23 -4.51
CA GLU A 479 31.26 26.30 -4.14
C GLU A 479 32.58 26.15 -4.92
N CYS A 480 33.10 24.92 -5.01
CA CYS A 480 34.31 24.62 -5.79
C CYS A 480 34.12 24.83 -7.30
N MET A 481 32.94 24.54 -7.85
CA MET A 481 32.62 24.78 -9.26
C MET A 481 32.41 26.28 -9.52
N SER A 482 31.71 27.00 -8.65
CA SER A 482 31.49 28.45 -8.76
C SER A 482 32.80 29.22 -8.85
N ILE A 483 33.75 28.96 -7.93
CA ILE A 483 35.07 29.62 -7.92
C ILE A 483 35.90 29.30 -9.19
N ARG A 484 35.69 28.14 -9.82
CA ARG A 484 36.32 27.80 -11.11
C ARG A 484 35.64 28.50 -12.28
N LEU A 485 34.30 28.46 -12.33
CA LEU A 485 33.50 29.08 -13.39
C LEU A 485 33.72 30.60 -13.47
N ASP A 486 33.70 31.31 -12.33
CA ASP A 486 33.99 32.75 -12.29
C ASP A 486 35.42 33.06 -12.76
N ARG A 487 36.38 32.20 -12.45
CA ARG A 487 37.79 32.36 -12.88
C ARG A 487 37.99 32.09 -14.36
N ASP A 488 37.33 31.07 -14.90
CA ASP A 488 37.42 30.73 -16.32
C ASP A 488 36.60 31.72 -17.17
N PHE A 489 35.49 32.25 -16.66
CA PHE A 489 34.78 33.40 -17.23
C PHE A 489 35.65 34.67 -17.21
N MET A 490 36.32 35.00 -16.10
CA MET A 490 37.30 36.10 -16.03
C MET A 490 38.46 35.94 -17.04
N ARG A 491 38.92 34.70 -17.29
CA ARG A 491 39.96 34.39 -18.28
C ARG A 491 39.49 34.47 -19.74
N THR A 492 38.21 34.22 -20.01
CA THR A 492 37.67 34.13 -21.38
C THR A 492 36.85 35.34 -21.81
N CYS A 493 36.33 36.14 -20.88
CA CYS A 493 35.57 37.34 -21.17
C CYS A 493 36.49 38.45 -21.74
N PRO A 494 36.26 38.92 -22.98
CA PRO A 494 37.10 39.95 -23.60
C PRO A 494 37.17 41.25 -22.80
N TYR A 495 36.04 41.68 -22.22
CA TYR A 495 35.93 42.93 -21.45
C TYR A 495 36.67 42.87 -20.11
N CYS A 496 36.69 41.71 -19.44
CA CYS A 496 37.45 41.52 -18.21
C CYS A 496 38.95 41.42 -18.50
N PHE A 497 39.33 40.60 -19.48
CA PHE A 497 40.72 40.34 -19.84
C PHE A 497 41.47 41.60 -20.29
N HIS A 498 40.80 42.51 -21.01
CA HIS A 498 41.41 43.75 -21.49
C HIS A 498 41.73 44.76 -20.37
N ASN A 499 40.97 44.77 -19.27
CA ASN A 499 41.27 45.61 -18.10
C ASN A 499 42.45 45.05 -17.27
N VAL A 500 42.58 43.73 -17.17
CA VAL A 500 43.66 43.05 -16.43
C VAL A 500 45.04 43.21 -17.10
N LEU A 501 45.09 43.43 -18.43
CA LEU A 501 46.34 43.65 -19.15
C LEU A 501 46.84 45.10 -19.14
N ASN A 502 45.95 46.09 -18.99
CA ASN A 502 46.30 47.51 -19.06
C ASN A 502 46.66 48.14 -17.69
N HIS A 503 46.40 47.43 -16.59
CA HIS A 503 46.85 47.81 -15.26
C HIS A 503 47.67 46.67 -14.65
N GLY A 504 48.92 46.97 -14.28
CA GLY A 504 49.82 46.01 -13.63
C GLY A 504 49.28 45.52 -12.28
N PRO A 505 49.96 44.55 -11.64
CA PRO A 505 49.48 43.84 -10.45
C PRO A 505 49.57 44.69 -9.16
N ASP A 506 48.84 45.81 -9.13
CA ASP A 506 48.73 46.70 -7.99
C ASP A 506 47.66 46.16 -7.02
N ILE A 507 48.12 45.47 -5.97
CA ILE A 507 47.35 44.60 -5.06
C ILE A 507 46.16 45.33 -4.38
N ARG A 508 46.15 46.66 -4.39
CA ARG A 508 45.10 47.52 -3.79
C ARG A 508 43.71 47.36 -4.41
N ASN A 509 43.60 46.87 -5.65
CA ASN A 509 42.32 46.74 -6.37
C ASN A 509 41.69 45.34 -6.31
N LEU A 510 42.17 44.44 -5.45
CA LEU A 510 41.58 43.09 -5.29
C LEU A 510 40.31 43.04 -4.43
N PHE A 511 39.96 44.10 -3.70
CA PHE A 511 38.83 44.11 -2.76
C PHE A 511 37.79 45.20 -3.08
N VAL A 512 37.28 45.19 -4.32
CA VAL A 512 36.28 46.18 -4.77
C VAL A 512 34.89 45.54 -4.92
N PRO A 513 33.86 45.98 -4.16
CA PRO A 513 32.48 45.47 -4.33
C PRO A 513 31.85 45.83 -5.69
N HIS A 514 32.52 46.65 -6.51
CA HIS A 514 32.16 46.91 -7.90
C HIS A 514 32.35 45.70 -8.83
N ALA A 515 33.15 44.69 -8.45
CA ALA A 515 33.38 43.50 -9.26
C ALA A 515 32.07 42.75 -9.58
N GLY A 516 31.22 42.51 -8.57
CA GLY A 516 29.92 41.86 -8.78
C GLY A 516 28.98 42.68 -9.68
N MET A 517 28.95 44.00 -9.52
CA MET A 517 28.10 44.88 -10.35
C MET A 517 28.60 44.99 -11.80
N GLN A 518 29.91 44.89 -12.06
CA GLN A 518 30.42 44.78 -13.42
C GLN A 518 30.24 43.37 -14.00
N MET A 519 30.44 42.32 -13.21
CA MET A 519 30.21 40.94 -13.65
C MET A 519 28.75 40.70 -14.05
N GLN A 520 27.79 41.23 -13.27
CA GLN A 520 26.36 41.16 -13.61
C GLN A 520 26.03 41.93 -14.90
N LYS A 521 26.61 43.12 -15.11
CA LYS A 521 26.50 43.86 -16.38
C LYS A 521 27.13 43.10 -17.55
N CYS A 522 28.23 42.38 -17.31
CA CYS A 522 28.91 41.59 -18.33
C CYS A 522 28.14 40.31 -18.69
N GLN A 523 27.53 39.64 -17.71
CA GLN A 523 26.58 38.55 -17.95
C GLN A 523 25.33 39.04 -18.69
N GLN A 524 24.81 40.24 -18.38
CA GLN A 524 23.71 40.84 -19.13
C GLN A 524 24.11 41.15 -20.58
N ALA A 525 25.30 41.72 -20.82
CA ALA A 525 25.83 41.98 -22.15
C ALA A 525 26.06 40.69 -22.95
N TYR A 526 26.53 39.61 -22.30
CA TYR A 526 26.73 38.32 -22.95
C TYR A 526 25.40 37.63 -23.30
N ARG A 527 24.38 37.75 -22.45
CA ARG A 527 23.02 37.27 -22.74
C ARG A 527 22.37 38.05 -23.89
N SER A 528 22.37 39.39 -23.83
CA SER A 528 21.80 40.22 -24.90
C SER A 528 22.56 40.15 -26.23
N SER A 529 23.82 39.70 -26.23
CA SER A 529 24.55 39.37 -27.46
C SER A 529 24.19 38.00 -28.07
N ASN A 530 23.50 37.12 -27.33
CA ASN A 530 22.99 35.84 -27.83
C ASN A 530 21.50 35.91 -28.25
N ASP A 531 20.76 36.93 -27.81
CA ASP A 531 19.35 37.17 -28.20
C ASP A 531 19.23 37.78 -29.62
N VAL A 532 20.01 37.27 -30.59
CA VAL A 532 19.85 37.55 -32.02
C VAL A 532 18.83 36.58 -32.59
N THR A 533 17.65 37.09 -32.93
CA THR A 533 16.53 36.29 -33.43
C THR A 533 16.80 35.69 -34.82
N PRO A 534 16.70 34.36 -35.00
CA PRO A 534 16.70 33.76 -36.33
C PRO A 534 15.37 34.06 -37.03
N SER A 535 15.41 34.82 -38.12
CA SER A 535 14.24 35.04 -39.00
C SER A 535 14.03 33.86 -39.96
N PRO A 536 12.80 33.61 -40.45
CA PRO A 536 12.40 32.27 -40.89
C PRO A 536 12.62 31.96 -42.37
N ALA A 537 12.91 30.69 -42.63
CA ALA A 537 12.73 29.99 -43.91
C ALA A 537 12.64 28.47 -43.63
N SER A 538 11.88 27.62 -44.31
CA SER A 538 10.66 27.70 -45.10
C SER A 538 10.41 26.28 -45.62
N ASP A 539 9.49 25.56 -44.97
CA ASP A 539 8.68 24.44 -45.47
C ASP A 539 9.28 23.10 -46.00
N SER A 540 8.40 22.09 -45.95
CA SER A 540 8.46 20.73 -46.54
C SER A 540 9.36 19.66 -45.85
N SER A 541 8.91 18.40 -45.65
CA SER A 541 7.54 17.85 -45.78
C SER A 541 7.35 16.49 -45.06
N GLY A 542 6.34 16.39 -44.18
CA GLY A 542 5.67 15.14 -43.77
C GLY A 542 6.46 14.12 -42.92
N SER A 543 5.83 13.08 -42.35
CA SER A 543 4.41 12.83 -42.02
C SER A 543 4.32 11.62 -41.07
N GLY A 544 3.42 11.61 -40.07
CA GLY A 544 3.25 10.42 -39.20
C GLY A 544 2.58 10.63 -37.84
N LEU A 545 1.25 10.77 -37.84
CA LEU A 545 0.24 10.39 -36.82
C LEU A 545 0.73 10.11 -35.36
N SER A 546 0.27 10.81 -34.31
CA SER A 546 -1.12 10.88 -33.78
C SER A 546 -1.67 9.50 -33.38
N LEU A 547 -2.37 9.28 -32.26
CA LEU A 547 -2.98 10.17 -31.25
C LEU A 547 -2.13 10.18 -29.94
N PHE A 548 -2.54 10.66 -28.75
CA PHE A 548 -3.79 11.22 -28.19
C PHE A 548 -3.43 12.26 -27.08
N SER A 549 -4.40 13.04 -26.59
CA SER A 549 -4.24 13.91 -25.41
C SER A 549 -5.61 14.32 -24.82
N ARG A 550 -5.61 14.72 -23.54
CA ARG A 550 -6.70 15.29 -22.72
C ARG A 550 -7.91 14.39 -22.43
N PHE A 551 -8.20 14.26 -21.13
CA PHE A 551 -9.42 14.88 -20.59
C PHE A 551 -9.04 15.84 -19.44
N SER A 552 -9.95 16.74 -19.09
CA SER A 552 -9.81 17.69 -17.97
C SER A 552 -11.17 17.84 -17.29
N PHE A 553 -11.16 18.27 -16.04
CA PHE A 553 -12.31 18.28 -15.13
C PHE A 553 -13.60 18.91 -15.69
N SER A 554 -14.71 18.35 -15.24
CA SER A 554 -15.94 19.08 -14.87
C SER A 554 -16.40 18.61 -13.49
#